data_AF-A0AAD7QVQ2-F1
#
_entry.id   AF-A0AAD7QVQ2-F1
#
_cell.length_a   1.000
_cell.length_b   1.000
_cell.length_c   1.000
_cell.angle_alpha   90.00
_cell.angle_beta   90.00
_cell.angle_gamma   90.00
#
_symmetry.space_group_name_H-M   'P 1'
#
loop_
_entity.id
_entity.type
_entity.pdbx_description
1 polymer ?
#
loop_
_entity_poly.entity_id
_entity_poly.type
_entity_poly.pdbx_seq_one_letter_code
_entity_poly.pdbx_strand_id
1 'polypeptide(L)'
;MTSQASDILSQFDDELVEVLDSPIIQGPLSYLDGYNYKARRYSKVWHHTPVDRNEVILNSKSKSVWRCKYCSTEYQEFGGTTAVSNHLKLRHDIDISSVQEARTVLMQANIAEAFKKA
;
A
#
# COMPACT_ATOMS: atom_id res chain seq x y z
N MET A 1 -8.29 49.00 -10.89
CA MET A 1 -7.25 47.97 -11.14
C MET A 1 -6.92 47.34 -9.79
N THR A 2 -6.89 46.02 -9.74
CA THR A 2 -7.14 45.17 -8.56
C THR A 2 -5.88 44.84 -7.74
N SER A 3 -6.03 44.95 -6.42
CA SER A 3 -5.51 44.09 -5.32
C SER A 3 -3.99 43.79 -5.27
N GLN A 4 -3.21 44.41 -4.38
CA GLN A 4 -3.02 44.11 -2.94
C GLN A 4 -2.53 42.67 -2.66
N ALA A 5 -1.21 42.53 -2.51
CA ALA A 5 -0.56 41.43 -1.82
C ALA A 5 0.06 42.00 -0.54
N SER A 6 -0.46 41.57 0.62
CA SER A 6 0.11 41.89 1.93
C SER A 6 0.76 40.62 2.48
N ASP A 7 2.07 40.73 2.67
CA ASP A 7 2.94 39.84 3.45
C ASP A 7 2.34 39.54 4.83
N ILE A 8 2.22 38.26 5.17
CA ILE A 8 1.95 37.80 6.53
C ILE A 8 2.89 36.62 6.81
N LEU A 9 4.15 36.93 7.10
CA LEU A 9 5.06 36.03 7.82
C LEU A 9 5.54 36.76 9.06
N SER A 10 4.75 36.70 10.14
CA SER A 10 5.22 37.09 11.46
C SER A 10 4.41 36.39 12.54
N GLN A 11 5.10 36.07 13.64
CA GLN A 11 4.76 35.18 14.76
C GLN A 11 4.91 33.71 14.37
N PHE A 12 5.85 32.95 14.92
CA PHE A 12 6.08 32.76 16.36
C PHE A 12 7.58 32.51 16.64
N ASP A 13 8.20 33.43 17.38
CA ASP A 13 9.40 33.19 18.18
C ASP A 13 8.96 32.53 19.48
N ASP A 14 9.66 31.48 19.93
CA ASP A 14 10.02 31.24 21.34
C ASP A 14 10.86 29.94 21.46
N GLU A 15 12.17 30.16 21.41
CA GLU A 15 13.19 29.70 22.36
C GLU A 15 13.07 28.34 23.11
N LEU A 16 14.12 27.53 22.91
CA LEU A 16 14.73 26.52 23.80
C LEU A 16 13.92 25.29 24.26
N VAL A 17 14.18 24.16 23.60
CA VAL A 17 14.33 22.88 24.32
C VAL A 17 15.60 22.13 23.85
N GLU A 18 16.46 21.97 24.85
CA GLU A 18 17.61 21.12 25.07
C GLU A 18 17.89 19.96 24.09
N VAL A 19 19.13 19.96 23.58
CA VAL A 19 20.11 18.85 23.58
C VAL A 19 19.53 17.43 23.64
N LEU A 20 19.77 16.64 22.58
CA LEU A 20 20.63 15.46 22.65
C LEU A 20 20.99 14.99 21.24
N ASP A 21 22.30 14.84 21.03
CA ASP A 21 23.02 14.38 19.84
C ASP A 21 22.29 13.29 19.03
N SER A 22 22.07 13.56 17.74
CA SER A 22 21.83 12.50 16.75
C SER A 22 23.10 12.26 15.95
N PRO A 23 23.81 11.13 16.16
CA PRO A 23 24.87 10.73 15.26
C PRO A 23 24.24 10.17 13.99
N ILE A 24 24.64 10.78 12.88
CA ILE A 24 24.60 10.19 11.55
C ILE A 24 25.26 8.81 11.61
N ILE A 25 24.49 7.74 11.41
CA ILE A 25 25.04 6.40 11.15
C ILE A 25 24.46 5.86 9.85
N GLN A 26 25.30 5.90 8.82
CA GLN A 26 25.15 5.10 7.62
C GLN A 26 25.47 3.62 7.94
N GLY A 27 24.47 2.75 7.79
CA GLY A 27 24.58 1.28 7.72
C GLY A 27 24.35 0.50 9.04
N PRO A 28 24.13 -0.83 9.01
CA PRO A 28 23.65 -1.72 7.95
C PRO A 28 22.21 -2.24 8.21
N LEU A 29 21.66 -2.93 7.21
CA LEU A 29 20.51 -3.83 7.35
C LEU A 29 20.55 -4.64 8.66
N SER A 30 19.36 -4.83 9.25
CA SER A 30 18.99 -5.78 10.31
C SER A 30 19.23 -5.37 11.77
N TYR A 31 18.20 -4.80 12.40
CA TYR A 31 17.67 -5.31 13.67
C TYR A 31 16.27 -4.73 13.90
N LEU A 32 15.23 -5.54 13.68
CA LEU A 32 13.95 -5.31 14.33
C LEU A 32 13.53 -6.64 14.91
N ASP A 33 13.45 -6.62 16.24
CA ASP A 33 13.00 -7.66 17.14
C ASP A 33 11.83 -8.50 16.61
N GLY A 34 11.83 -9.76 17.02
CA GLY A 34 10.90 -10.82 16.63
C GLY A 34 9.48 -10.65 17.14
N TYR A 35 8.82 -9.55 16.79
CA TYR A 35 7.37 -9.54 16.72
C TYR A 35 7.01 -10.19 15.39
N ASN A 36 6.17 -11.23 15.42
CA ASN A 36 5.62 -11.83 14.20
C ASN A 36 4.67 -10.80 13.56
N TYR A 37 5.23 -9.79 12.89
CA TYR A 37 4.47 -8.80 12.15
C TYR A 37 3.89 -9.51 10.93
N LYS A 38 2.74 -10.18 11.10
CA LYS A 38 1.97 -10.68 9.97
C LYS A 38 1.74 -9.49 9.05
N ALA A 39 2.32 -9.52 7.85
CA ALA A 39 2.27 -8.40 6.91
C ALA A 39 0.81 -8.00 6.71
N ARG A 40 0.46 -6.74 7.06
CA ARG A 40 -0.91 -6.26 6.88
C ARG A 40 -1.25 -6.32 5.40
N ARG A 41 -2.32 -7.04 5.08
CA ARG A 41 -2.79 -7.25 3.72
C ARG A 41 -3.86 -6.23 3.39
N TYR A 42 -3.56 -5.34 2.45
CA TYR A 42 -4.43 -4.21 2.10
C TYR A 42 -5.36 -4.46 0.89
N SER A 43 -5.05 -5.45 0.05
CA SER A 43 -5.87 -5.78 -1.12
C SER A 43 -7.20 -6.43 -0.72
N LYS A 44 -8.26 -6.19 -1.50
CA LYS A 44 -9.58 -6.78 -1.24
C LYS A 44 -9.64 -8.27 -1.58
N VAL A 45 -8.70 -8.80 -2.38
CA VAL A 45 -8.60 -10.24 -2.69
C VAL A 45 -8.52 -11.12 -1.43
N TRP A 46 -8.00 -10.56 -0.34
CA TRP A 46 -7.87 -11.23 0.95
C TRP A 46 -9.20 -11.40 1.71
N HIS A 47 -10.32 -10.88 1.20
CA HIS A 47 -11.66 -11.22 1.69
C HIS A 47 -12.26 -12.47 1.01
N HIS A 48 -11.58 -12.98 -0.02
CA HIS A 48 -12.03 -14.11 -0.84
C HIS A 48 -11.20 -15.38 -0.61
N THR A 49 -10.54 -15.46 0.54
CA THR A 49 -9.87 -16.65 1.07
C THR A 49 -10.69 -17.25 2.22
N PRO A 50 -10.61 -18.57 2.49
CA PRO A 50 -11.37 -19.19 3.58
C PRO A 50 -10.92 -18.79 5.00
N VAL A 51 -9.73 -18.20 5.15
CA VAL A 51 -9.17 -17.77 6.45
C VAL A 51 -9.30 -16.25 6.66
N ASP A 52 -8.95 -15.79 7.85
CA ASP A 52 -8.90 -14.35 8.12
C ASP A 52 -7.88 -13.63 7.24
N ARG A 53 -8.17 -12.35 6.96
CA ARG A 53 -7.41 -11.53 6.00
C ARG A 53 -5.90 -11.58 6.20
N ASN A 54 -5.43 -11.63 7.44
CA ASN A 54 -4.02 -11.58 7.82
C ASN A 54 -3.41 -12.96 8.15
N GLU A 55 -4.18 -14.05 7.98
CA GLU A 55 -3.69 -15.40 8.26
C GLU A 55 -2.94 -16.02 7.10
N VAL A 56 -1.80 -16.65 7.37
CA VAL A 56 -0.97 -17.28 6.35
C VAL A 56 -1.41 -18.72 6.17
N ILE A 57 -1.81 -19.08 4.94
CA ILE A 57 -2.04 -20.47 4.56
C ILE A 57 -0.75 -21.00 3.94
N LEU A 58 -0.27 -22.13 4.45
CA LEU A 58 0.85 -22.84 3.85
C LEU A 58 0.37 -24.02 3.01
N ASN A 59 1.00 -24.23 1.86
CA ASN A 59 0.82 -25.45 1.07
C ASN A 59 1.72 -26.59 1.59
N SER A 60 1.62 -27.77 0.97
CA SER A 60 2.43 -28.95 1.30
C SER A 60 3.94 -28.75 1.12
N LYS A 61 4.35 -27.69 0.40
CA LYS A 61 5.75 -27.29 0.18
C LYS A 61 6.18 -26.15 1.10
N SER A 62 5.41 -25.87 2.16
CA SER A 62 5.65 -24.80 3.13
C SER A 62 5.73 -23.40 2.52
N LYS A 63 5.08 -23.17 1.36
CA LYS A 63 4.99 -21.85 0.73
C LYS A 63 3.69 -21.18 1.12
N SER A 64 3.74 -19.87 1.34
CA SER A 64 2.52 -19.08 1.55
C SER A 64 1.69 -19.00 0.27
N VAL A 65 0.41 -19.30 0.40
CA VAL A 65 -0.54 -19.34 -0.71
C VAL A 65 -1.82 -18.61 -0.36
N TRP A 66 -2.44 -18.00 -1.37
CA TRP A 66 -3.84 -17.62 -1.34
C TRP A 66 -4.66 -18.79 -1.86
N ARG A 67 -5.71 -19.19 -1.14
CA ARG A 67 -6.68 -20.21 -1.59
C ARG A 67 -8.01 -19.55 -1.89
N CYS A 68 -8.64 -19.94 -2.99
CA CYS A 68 -9.95 -19.45 -3.33
C CYS A 68 -11.00 -20.00 -2.34
N LYS A 69 -11.87 -19.12 -1.84
CA LYS A 69 -13.02 -19.50 -1.00
C LYS A 69 -14.08 -20.28 -1.78
N TYR A 70 -14.12 -20.13 -3.10
CA TYR A 70 -15.21 -20.60 -3.96
C TYR A 70 -14.85 -21.84 -4.80
N CYS A 71 -13.56 -22.17 -4.92
CA CYS A 71 -13.09 -23.34 -5.66
C CYS A 71 -11.74 -23.84 -5.12
N SER A 72 -11.25 -24.97 -5.64
CA SER A 72 -10.00 -25.60 -5.19
C SER A 72 -8.72 -24.95 -5.75
N THR A 73 -8.80 -23.74 -6.30
CA THR A 73 -7.64 -23.07 -6.92
C THR A 73 -6.78 -22.39 -5.85
N GLU A 74 -5.47 -22.53 -5.97
CA GLU A 74 -4.48 -21.85 -5.11
C GLU A 74 -3.45 -21.08 -5.93
N TYR A 75 -3.00 -19.95 -5.38
CA TYR A 75 -2.01 -19.06 -5.97
C TYR A 75 -0.89 -18.79 -4.97
N GLN A 76 0.37 -18.83 -5.41
CA GLN A 76 1.49 -18.44 -4.57
C GLN A 76 1.46 -16.92 -4.33
N GLU A 77 1.69 -16.50 -3.08
CA GLU A 77 1.57 -15.07 -2.73
C GLU A 77 2.68 -14.19 -3.34
N PHE A 78 3.82 -14.77 -3.74
CA PHE A 78 5.03 -14.05 -4.16
C PHE A 78 4.94 -13.34 -5.52
N GLY A 79 3.78 -13.36 -6.20
CA GLY A 79 3.58 -12.74 -7.53
C GLY A 79 2.67 -11.51 -7.55
N GLY A 80 2.29 -10.98 -6.38
CA GLY A 80 1.28 -9.94 -6.28
C GLY A 80 -0.16 -10.49 -6.39
N THR A 81 -1.14 -9.60 -6.59
CA THR A 81 -2.57 -9.96 -6.51
C THR A 81 -3.30 -10.02 -7.85
N THR A 82 -2.65 -9.69 -8.96
CA THR A 82 -3.27 -9.62 -10.29
C THR A 82 -3.86 -10.96 -10.76
N ALA A 83 -3.13 -12.06 -10.60
CA ALA A 83 -3.60 -13.39 -10.98
C ALA A 83 -4.86 -13.80 -10.19
N VAL A 84 -4.90 -13.45 -8.90
CA VAL A 84 -6.03 -13.70 -8.01
C VAL A 84 -7.23 -12.82 -8.39
N SER A 85 -7.04 -11.54 -8.65
CA SER A 85 -8.11 -10.65 -9.11
C SER A 85 -8.72 -11.15 -10.43
N ASN A 86 -7.89 -11.55 -11.40
CA ASN A 86 -8.36 -12.10 -12.67
C ASN A 86 -9.10 -13.43 -12.48
N HIS A 87 -8.62 -14.30 -11.59
CA HIS A 87 -9.32 -15.53 -11.24
C HIS A 87 -10.74 -15.25 -10.71
N LEU A 88 -10.86 -14.31 -9.77
CA LEU A 88 -12.14 -13.93 -9.16
C LEU A 88 -13.10 -13.34 -10.19
N LYS A 89 -12.60 -12.52 -11.12
CA LYS A 89 -13.40 -11.98 -12.22
C LYS A 89 -13.86 -13.05 -13.20
N LEU A 90 -12.94 -13.88 -13.71
CA LEU A 90 -13.23 -14.83 -14.79
C LEU A 90 -13.99 -16.09 -14.34
N ARG A 91 -13.80 -16.53 -13.09
CA ARG A 91 -14.40 -17.78 -12.59
C ARG A 91 -15.58 -17.56 -11.65
N HIS A 92 -15.67 -16.38 -11.04
CA HIS A 92 -16.67 -16.10 -10.02
C HIS A 92 -17.45 -14.80 -10.26
N ASP A 93 -17.18 -14.08 -11.36
CA ASP A 93 -17.80 -12.79 -11.69
C ASP A 93 -17.65 -11.72 -10.58
N ILE A 94 -16.54 -11.79 -9.83
CA ILE A 94 -16.22 -10.85 -8.76
C ILE A 94 -15.16 -9.88 -9.28
N ASP A 95 -15.56 -8.64 -9.58
CA ASP A 95 -14.63 -7.57 -9.97
C ASP A 95 -14.15 -6.77 -8.75
N ILE A 96 -12.83 -6.77 -8.54
CA ILE A 96 -12.15 -6.19 -7.37
C ILE A 96 -11.24 -5.01 -7.79
N SER A 97 -11.00 -4.85 -9.10
CA SER A 97 -10.04 -3.87 -9.65
C SER A 97 -10.53 -2.43 -9.58
N SER A 98 -11.85 -2.24 -9.45
CA SER A 98 -12.56 -0.97 -9.61
C SER A 98 -11.96 0.23 -8.85
N VAL A 99 -11.42 0.06 -7.64
CA VAL A 99 -10.97 1.21 -6.81
C VAL A 99 -9.53 1.64 -7.11
N GLN A 100 -8.65 0.72 -7.49
CA GLN A 100 -7.23 1.01 -7.70
C GLN A 100 -6.99 1.60 -9.09
N GLU A 101 -7.65 1.05 -10.11
CA GLU A 101 -7.57 1.54 -11.49
C GLU A 101 -8.04 2.99 -11.58
N ALA A 102 -9.18 3.33 -10.95
CA ALA A 102 -9.69 4.71 -10.94
C ALA A 102 -8.71 5.71 -10.31
N ARG A 103 -8.03 5.33 -9.22
CA ARG A 103 -7.02 6.19 -8.57
C ARG A 103 -5.79 6.38 -9.45
N THR A 104 -5.29 5.32 -10.07
CA THR A 104 -4.14 5.40 -10.96
C THR A 104 -4.45 6.25 -12.19
N VAL A 105 -5.64 6.09 -12.79
CA VAL A 105 -6.09 6.91 -13.92
C VAL A 105 -6.18 8.39 -13.53
N LEU A 106 -6.77 8.71 -12.37
CA LEU A 106 -6.85 10.09 -11.88
C LEU A 106 -5.46 10.70 -11.65
N MET A 107 -4.54 9.94 -11.05
CA MET A 107 -3.17 10.39 -10.82
C MET A 107 -2.44 10.66 -12.14
N GLN A 108 -2.57 9.77 -13.12
CA GLN A 108 -1.99 9.97 -14.45
C GLN A 108 -2.57 11.17 -15.18
N ALA A 109 -3.88 11.41 -15.06
CA ALA A 109 -4.54 12.58 -15.62
C ALA A 109 -3.99 13.88 -15.00
N ASN A 110 -3.89 13.94 -13.66
CA ASN A 110 -3.34 15.10 -12.95
C ASN A 110 -1.87 15.38 -13.35
N ILE A 111 -1.04 14.34 -13.47
CA ILE A 111 0.35 14.49 -13.91
C ILE A 111 0.38 15.02 -15.35
N ALA A 112 -0.42 14.45 -16.25
CA ALA A 112 -0.48 14.89 -17.64
C ALA A 112 -0.97 16.34 -17.80
N GLU A 113 -1.93 16.78 -16.97
CA GLU A 113 -2.36 18.17 -16.95
C GLU A 113 -1.27 19.13 -16.44
N ALA A 114 -0.49 18.72 -15.43
CA ALA A 114 0.62 19.52 -14.91
C ALA A 114 1.69 19.75 -15.98
N PHE A 115 2.04 18.72 -16.76
CA PHE A 115 2.99 18.85 -17.87
C PHE A 115 2.48 19.74 -19.02
N LYS A 116 1.17 19.84 -19.22
CA LYS A 116 0.59 20.70 -20.28
C LYS A 116 0.54 22.19 -19.92
N LYS A 117 0.67 22.53 -18.63
CA LYS A 117 0.55 23.90 -18.10
C LYS A 117 1.92 24.58 -17.87
N ALA A 118 3.02 23.88 -18.11
CA ALA A 118 4.39 24.40 -18.07
C ALA A 118 4.84 24.87 -19.46
#